data_AF-A0A1H8T311-F1
#
_entry.id   AF-A0A1H8T311-F1
#
_cell.length_a   1.000
_cell.length_b   1.000
_cell.length_c   1.000
_cell.angle_alpha   90.00
_cell.angle_beta   90.00
_cell.angle_gamma   90.00
#
_symmetry.space_group_name_H-M   'P 1'
#
loop_
_entity.id
_entity.type
_entity.pdbx_description
1 polymer ?
#
loop_
_entity_poly.entity_id
_entity_poly.type
_entity_poly.pdbx_seq_one_letter_code
_entity_poly.pdbx_strand_id
1 'polypeptide(L)'
;MILIALVAGLLVGGSYLLYLQFDRGCADADCFVEAVQACEPETFRTQSPAGTGAEGVYRVVGPAGPACEISFEYSENPNPTFVDKPVTFVLSPDEASEDTVLGALEACMTGRTGPYQCGGPLFDQLAGSAPAYASLEYGGDGPLPCGDPVEGAGEPLYPMPKDGQWGYVTRDGEWQIQPQWDRAMDFHEGRAIVGGKNAWGIIDRDGEEIIAPEHASDVDGQPPFTPYSEGCTVANIFTDTSQPAFFLDRDGKAYWRDERPEALAALEIKNFGNFSEGLAWFWDGDIIEPSYGWIDASGSVAIEPEFVDAGDFSGGLAPASSREGQAGFISPDGRLVLPRKWTLHNAQPFSEGLAQVWTDAFDIAYMNDSDFAFHDVTFPAADGSDPVRGQIEAAGPFHDGLAPVVAVYDGTTEFAYMNQQGEVAFVPDRLDGIALCDARLRPEFHNGLVRLVVADDGESCGDESYLDGAPAYDAAHYLYLDTQGRVAMQQVK
;
A
#
# COMPACT_ATOMS: atom_id res chain seq x y z
N MET A 1 16.92 28.16 7.67
CA MET A 1 16.10 29.31 7.28
C MET A 1 16.55 29.75 5.90
N ILE A 2 15.74 29.88 4.85
CA ILE A 2 14.35 29.43 4.60
C ILE A 2 14.32 29.05 3.10
N LEU A 3 13.67 27.95 2.74
CA LEU A 3 13.54 27.38 1.39
C LEU A 3 12.12 26.75 1.24
N ILE A 4 11.48 26.63 0.06
CA ILE A 4 11.52 27.44 -1.19
C ILE A 4 10.25 27.10 -2.04
N ALA A 5 10.05 27.67 -3.24
CA ALA A 5 8.80 27.50 -4.02
C ALA A 5 8.46 26.07 -4.49
N LEU A 6 7.17 25.75 -4.38
CA LEU A 6 6.42 24.88 -5.28
C LEU A 6 6.39 25.58 -6.66
N VAL A 7 6.71 24.97 -7.81
CA VAL A 7 6.02 23.83 -8.43
C VAL A 7 7.02 22.73 -8.87
N ALA A 8 8.15 22.59 -8.17
CA ALA A 8 9.07 21.45 -8.36
C ALA A 8 8.73 20.23 -7.46
N GLY A 9 7.68 20.33 -6.64
CA GLY A 9 7.38 19.39 -5.54
C GLY A 9 6.67 18.08 -5.92
N LEU A 10 6.21 17.91 -7.16
CA LEU A 10 5.54 16.68 -7.62
C LEU A 10 6.49 15.47 -7.85
N LEU A 11 7.70 15.52 -7.30
CA LEU A 11 8.69 14.43 -7.37
C LEU A 11 9.40 14.10 -6.04
N VAL A 12 9.14 14.84 -4.94
CA VAL A 12 9.58 14.45 -3.59
C VAL A 12 8.55 14.99 -2.58
N GLY A 13 7.86 14.08 -1.88
CA GLY A 13 6.67 14.41 -1.09
C GLY A 13 6.89 15.37 0.09
N GLY A 14 5.83 16.14 0.42
CA GLY A 14 5.76 16.97 1.61
C GLY A 14 4.97 18.27 1.41
N SER A 15 3.83 18.40 2.08
CA SER A 15 2.95 19.57 1.99
C SER A 15 3.58 20.82 2.60
N TYR A 16 3.72 21.90 1.81
CA TYR A 16 4.15 23.21 2.30
C TYR A 16 3.36 24.35 1.64
N LEU A 17 2.99 25.34 2.45
CA LEU A 17 2.19 26.50 2.05
C LEU A 17 2.95 27.42 1.08
N LEU A 18 2.29 27.77 -0.02
CA LEU A 18 2.67 28.87 -0.92
C LEU A 18 2.32 30.21 -0.25
N TYR A 19 3.20 31.21 -0.39
CA TYR A 19 2.88 32.61 -0.10
C TYR A 19 3.02 33.42 -1.39
N LEU A 20 1.95 34.07 -1.83
CA LEU A 20 1.98 34.92 -3.03
C LEU A 20 2.63 36.29 -2.73
N GLN A 21 3.95 36.41 -2.99
CA GLN A 21 4.64 37.69 -2.90
C GLN A 21 4.66 38.43 -4.25
N PHE A 22 3.92 39.55 -4.32
CA PHE A 22 3.75 40.35 -5.52
C PHE A 22 4.60 41.63 -5.54
N ASP A 23 5.19 41.95 -6.70
CA ASP A 23 6.17 43.03 -6.90
C ASP A 23 5.65 44.47 -6.63
N ARG A 24 4.33 44.66 -6.47
CA ARG A 24 3.67 45.97 -6.32
C ARG A 24 3.44 46.45 -4.88
N GLY A 25 4.22 45.97 -3.91
CA GLY A 25 4.11 46.45 -2.51
C GLY A 25 2.78 46.10 -1.84
N CYS A 26 2.08 45.09 -2.37
CA CYS A 26 1.03 44.41 -1.65
C CYS A 26 1.68 43.62 -0.52
N ALA A 27 1.28 43.95 0.72
CA ALA A 27 1.58 43.10 1.85
C ALA A 27 0.61 41.92 1.77
N ASP A 28 1.17 40.76 1.48
CA ASP A 28 0.47 39.47 1.35
C ASP A 28 -0.55 39.43 0.19
N ALA A 29 -1.19 38.27 -0.02
CA ALA A 29 -1.92 37.94 -1.26
C ALA A 29 -3.20 38.77 -1.51
N ASP A 30 -3.66 39.48 -0.48
CA ASP A 30 -4.96 40.15 -0.39
C ASP A 30 -5.32 40.98 -1.63
N CYS A 31 -4.39 41.80 -2.16
CA CYS A 31 -4.65 42.62 -3.36
C CYS A 31 -5.10 41.82 -4.59
N PHE A 32 -4.54 40.63 -4.78
CA PHE A 32 -4.85 39.79 -5.94
C PHE A 32 -6.21 39.11 -5.75
N VAL A 33 -6.50 38.68 -4.52
CA VAL A 33 -7.82 38.18 -4.13
C VAL A 33 -8.88 39.26 -4.31
N GLU A 34 -8.63 40.50 -3.87
CA GLU A 34 -9.51 41.65 -4.10
C GLU A 34 -9.77 41.90 -5.60
N ALA A 35 -8.74 41.79 -6.45
CA ALA A 35 -8.89 41.94 -7.90
C ALA A 35 -9.71 40.80 -8.54
N VAL A 36 -9.61 39.57 -8.01
CA VAL A 36 -10.46 38.43 -8.43
C VAL A 36 -11.91 38.63 -7.95
N GLN A 37 -12.12 39.08 -6.71
CA GLN A 37 -13.44 39.38 -6.14
C GLN A 37 -14.14 40.53 -6.88
N ALA A 38 -13.40 41.56 -7.28
CA ALA A 38 -13.91 42.64 -8.15
C ALA A 38 -14.03 42.23 -9.62
N CYS A 39 -13.32 41.16 -10.00
CA CYS A 39 -13.11 40.69 -11.37
C CYS A 39 -12.65 41.78 -12.36
N GLU A 40 -11.78 42.68 -11.89
CA GLU A 40 -11.22 43.75 -12.71
C GLU A 40 -9.90 43.30 -13.37
N PRO A 41 -9.67 43.57 -14.68
CA PRO A 41 -8.46 43.11 -15.35
C PRO A 41 -7.17 43.74 -14.80
N GLU A 42 -6.37 42.95 -14.09
CA GLU A 42 -5.08 43.34 -13.52
C GLU A 42 -4.01 42.25 -13.71
N THR A 43 -2.73 42.63 -13.64
CA THR A 43 -1.58 41.73 -13.80
C THR A 43 -0.63 41.85 -12.63
N PHE A 44 -0.31 40.71 -12.04
CA PHE A 44 0.52 40.55 -10.86
C PHE A 44 1.73 39.67 -11.20
N ARG A 45 2.91 40.01 -10.69
CA ARG A 45 4.14 39.24 -10.88
C ARG A 45 4.60 38.70 -9.56
N THR A 46 4.83 37.39 -9.47
CA THR A 46 5.47 36.80 -8.30
C THR A 46 6.96 37.07 -8.34
N GLN A 47 7.57 37.29 -7.19
CA GLN A 47 9.03 37.24 -7.06
C GLN A 47 9.45 35.80 -6.78
N SER A 48 10.48 35.28 -7.46
CA SER A 48 11.00 33.95 -7.14
C SER A 48 11.52 33.95 -5.69
N PRO A 49 11.14 32.97 -4.85
CA PRO A 49 11.92 32.63 -3.68
C PRO A 49 13.39 32.41 -4.08
N ALA A 50 14.32 32.81 -3.21
CA ALA A 50 15.75 33.02 -3.54
C ALA A 50 16.55 31.72 -3.83
N GLY A 51 16.27 31.05 -4.94
CA GLY A 51 16.89 29.78 -5.32
C GLY A 51 16.03 28.80 -6.16
N THR A 52 14.78 29.12 -6.50
CA THR A 52 13.95 28.26 -7.38
C THR A 52 14.23 28.46 -8.87
N GLY A 53 14.59 29.69 -9.27
CA GLY A 53 14.68 30.06 -10.69
C GLY A 53 13.33 30.00 -11.41
N ALA A 54 12.22 30.21 -10.68
CA ALA A 54 10.86 30.15 -11.19
C ALA A 54 10.10 31.43 -10.80
N GLU A 55 9.65 32.18 -11.80
CA GLU A 55 8.84 33.40 -11.65
C GLU A 55 7.56 33.26 -12.46
N GLY A 56 6.45 33.78 -11.93
CA GLY A 56 5.13 33.63 -12.51
C GLY A 56 4.40 34.97 -12.68
N VAL A 57 3.52 35.01 -13.67
CA VAL A 57 2.66 36.15 -13.95
C VAL A 57 1.21 35.69 -13.82
N TYR A 58 0.53 36.16 -12.78
CA TYR A 58 -0.91 36.03 -12.64
C TYR A 58 -1.61 37.19 -13.35
N ARG A 59 -2.73 36.90 -14.00
CA ARG A 59 -3.61 37.90 -14.61
C ARG A 59 -5.05 37.60 -14.22
N VAL A 60 -5.75 38.59 -13.68
CA VAL A 60 -7.21 38.60 -13.75
C VAL A 60 -7.55 39.01 -15.18
N VAL A 61 -8.20 38.13 -15.93
CA VAL A 61 -8.54 38.36 -17.34
C VAL A 61 -9.83 39.17 -17.45
N GLY A 62 -10.80 38.87 -16.59
CA GLY A 62 -12.08 39.57 -16.47
C GLY A 62 -13.29 38.62 -16.44
N PRO A 63 -14.52 39.16 -16.56
CA PRO A 63 -15.74 38.37 -16.36
C PRO A 63 -15.98 37.28 -17.41
N ALA A 64 -16.14 36.04 -16.95
CA ALA A 64 -16.49 34.86 -17.72
C ALA A 64 -17.87 34.32 -17.27
N GLY A 65 -18.93 34.97 -17.75
CA GLY A 65 -20.30 34.67 -17.30
C GLY A 65 -20.51 35.15 -15.86
N PRO A 66 -20.94 34.28 -14.91
CA PRO A 66 -21.01 34.62 -13.49
C PRO A 66 -19.66 34.50 -12.76
N ALA A 67 -18.64 33.91 -13.40
CA ALA A 67 -17.32 33.68 -12.83
C ALA A 67 -16.30 34.73 -13.30
N CYS A 68 -15.12 34.75 -12.69
CA CYS A 68 -13.97 35.49 -13.16
C CYS A 68 -12.93 34.57 -13.80
N GLU A 69 -12.45 34.91 -15.00
CA GLU A 69 -11.34 34.21 -15.64
C GLU A 69 -10.00 34.75 -15.13
N ILE A 70 -9.10 33.82 -14.78
CA ILE A 70 -7.75 34.05 -14.29
C ILE A 70 -6.79 33.29 -15.21
N SER A 71 -5.60 33.84 -15.39
CA SER A 71 -4.51 33.18 -16.11
C SER A 71 -3.21 33.23 -15.31
N PHE A 72 -2.42 32.17 -15.42
CA PHE A 72 -1.07 32.07 -14.87
C PHE A 72 -0.11 31.58 -15.95
N GLU A 73 1.03 32.25 -16.13
CA GLU A 73 2.12 31.80 -17.00
C GLU A 73 3.47 31.95 -16.27
N TYR A 74 4.43 31.06 -16.53
CA TYR A 74 5.80 31.27 -16.06
C TYR A 74 6.51 32.31 -16.92
N SER A 75 7.08 33.34 -16.29
CA SER A 75 8.05 34.25 -16.93
C SER A 75 9.48 33.72 -16.85
N GLU A 76 9.80 32.95 -15.81
CA GLU A 76 11.04 32.16 -15.71
C GLU A 76 10.70 30.78 -15.11
N ASN A 77 11.36 29.71 -15.57
CA ASN A 77 11.20 28.37 -15.03
C ASN A 77 12.45 27.52 -15.36
N PRO A 78 12.93 26.62 -14.46
CA PRO A 78 14.04 25.72 -14.77
C PRO A 78 13.77 24.78 -15.96
N ASN A 79 12.50 24.47 -16.24
CA ASN A 79 12.07 23.83 -17.48
C ASN A 79 11.65 24.90 -18.51
N PRO A 80 12.48 25.19 -19.54
CA PRO A 80 12.18 26.22 -20.52
C PRO A 80 10.97 25.89 -21.41
N THR A 81 10.44 24.66 -21.35
CA THR A 81 9.22 24.30 -22.10
C THR A 81 7.93 24.81 -21.45
N PHE A 82 7.96 25.32 -20.21
CA PHE A 82 6.81 25.85 -19.48
C PHE A 82 6.70 27.38 -19.49
N VAL A 83 7.76 28.08 -19.93
CA VAL A 83 7.82 29.55 -20.01
C VAL A 83 6.92 30.07 -21.15
N ASP A 84 6.30 31.24 -20.94
CA ASP A 84 5.40 31.93 -21.88
C ASP A 84 4.18 31.09 -22.34
N LYS A 85 3.75 30.11 -21.53
CA LYS A 85 2.55 29.31 -21.77
C LYS A 85 1.55 29.47 -20.62
N PRO A 86 0.36 30.03 -20.87
CA PRO A 86 -0.64 30.17 -19.83
C PRO A 86 -1.38 28.88 -19.53
N VAL A 87 -1.69 28.70 -18.25
CA VAL A 87 -2.90 28.04 -17.75
C VAL A 87 -3.97 29.12 -17.57
N THR A 88 -5.22 28.81 -17.87
CA THR A 88 -6.40 29.62 -17.54
C THR A 88 -7.37 28.80 -16.70
N PHE A 89 -8.15 29.46 -15.86
CA PHE A 89 -9.19 28.87 -15.03
C PHE A 89 -10.21 29.93 -14.61
N VAL A 90 -11.39 29.51 -14.18
CA VAL A 90 -12.44 30.39 -13.69
C VAL A 90 -12.75 30.13 -12.22
N LEU A 91 -13.03 31.21 -11.47
CA LEU A 91 -13.45 31.15 -10.07
C LEU A 91 -14.70 32.00 -9.83
N SER A 92 -15.52 31.59 -8.86
CA SER A 92 -16.61 32.42 -8.36
C SER A 92 -16.03 33.62 -7.60
N PRO A 93 -16.35 34.88 -7.96
CA PRO A 93 -15.82 36.05 -7.25
C PRO A 93 -16.21 36.06 -5.77
N ASP A 94 -17.40 35.56 -5.43
CA ASP A 94 -17.92 35.51 -4.06
C ASP A 94 -17.21 34.46 -3.18
N GLU A 95 -16.48 33.52 -3.77
CA GLU A 95 -15.77 32.42 -3.08
C GLU A 95 -14.25 32.60 -3.09
N ALA A 96 -13.75 33.65 -3.75
CA ALA A 96 -12.32 33.85 -3.96
C ALA A 96 -11.55 34.17 -2.67
N SER A 97 -10.60 33.30 -2.34
CA SER A 97 -9.54 33.41 -1.32
C SER A 97 -8.18 32.96 -1.88
N GLU A 98 -7.08 33.23 -1.18
CA GLU A 98 -5.73 32.73 -1.57
C GLU A 98 -5.74 31.21 -1.79
N ASP A 99 -6.29 30.44 -0.84
CA ASP A 99 -6.41 28.98 -0.94
C ASP A 99 -7.18 28.52 -2.19
N THR A 100 -8.30 29.17 -2.53
CA THR A 100 -9.08 28.78 -3.72
C THR A 100 -8.37 29.10 -5.03
N VAL A 101 -7.56 30.17 -5.09
CA VAL A 101 -6.83 30.53 -6.32
C VAL A 101 -5.59 29.65 -6.50
N LEU A 102 -4.89 29.35 -5.41
CA LEU A 102 -3.79 28.39 -5.42
C LEU A 102 -4.28 26.97 -5.75
N GLY A 103 -5.37 26.53 -5.10
CA GLY A 103 -6.00 25.24 -5.36
C GLY A 103 -6.53 25.11 -6.79
N ALA A 104 -7.15 26.15 -7.36
CA ALA A 104 -7.57 26.13 -8.76
C ALA A 104 -6.39 26.05 -9.74
N LEU A 105 -5.29 26.79 -9.48
CA LEU A 105 -4.09 26.68 -10.30
C LEU A 105 -3.44 25.30 -10.20
N GLU A 106 -3.30 24.75 -8.99
CA GLU A 106 -2.76 23.40 -8.77
C GLU A 106 -3.62 22.35 -9.49
N ALA A 107 -4.94 22.41 -9.31
CA ALA A 107 -5.90 21.54 -9.95
C ALA A 107 -5.77 21.58 -11.49
N CYS A 108 -5.62 22.76 -12.08
CA CYS A 108 -5.39 22.87 -13.51
C CYS A 108 -4.00 22.35 -13.96
N MET A 109 -2.92 22.67 -13.24
CA MET A 109 -1.58 22.16 -13.58
C MET A 109 -1.45 20.63 -13.43
N THR A 110 -2.32 20.00 -12.64
CA THR A 110 -2.37 18.55 -12.41
C THR A 110 -3.43 17.81 -13.24
N GLY A 111 -4.18 18.52 -14.09
CA GLY A 111 -5.25 17.94 -14.94
C GLY A 111 -6.59 17.71 -14.23
N ARG A 112 -6.69 18.09 -12.96
CA ARG A 112 -7.85 17.88 -12.06
C ARG A 112 -8.88 18.98 -12.27
N THR A 113 -9.53 19.01 -13.44
CA THR A 113 -10.26 20.20 -13.94
C THR A 113 -11.42 20.70 -13.06
N GLY A 114 -12.05 19.81 -12.27
CA GLY A 114 -13.01 20.18 -11.21
C GLY A 114 -14.11 21.16 -11.67
N PRO A 115 -14.49 22.13 -10.82
CA PRO A 115 -15.38 23.22 -11.23
C PRO A 115 -14.66 24.35 -12.00
N TYR A 116 -13.33 24.32 -12.09
CA TYR A 116 -12.48 25.47 -12.43
C TYR A 116 -12.33 25.75 -13.94
N GLN A 117 -12.92 24.94 -14.81
CA GLN A 117 -12.93 25.13 -16.28
C GLN A 117 -11.54 25.46 -16.86
N CYS A 118 -10.56 24.63 -16.53
CA CYS A 118 -9.16 24.81 -16.91
C CYS A 118 -8.96 24.86 -18.43
N GLY A 119 -7.94 25.62 -18.88
CA GLY A 119 -7.54 25.68 -20.28
C GLY A 119 -6.16 26.31 -20.49
N GLY A 120 -5.79 26.49 -21.76
CA GLY A 120 -4.56 27.19 -22.18
C GLY A 120 -3.40 26.25 -22.55
N PRO A 121 -2.36 26.74 -23.27
CA PRO A 121 -1.33 25.88 -23.86
C PRO A 121 -0.47 25.12 -22.86
N LEU A 122 -0.32 25.59 -21.62
CA LEU A 122 0.38 24.84 -20.58
C LEU A 122 -0.54 23.76 -19.99
N PHE A 123 -1.83 24.06 -19.80
CA PHE A 123 -2.83 23.07 -19.44
C PHE A 123 -2.92 21.96 -20.49
N ASP A 124 -3.06 22.29 -21.78
CA ASP A 124 -3.15 21.30 -22.87
C ASP A 124 -1.91 20.38 -22.92
N GLN A 125 -0.73 20.95 -22.63
CA GLN A 125 0.52 20.19 -22.55
C GLN A 125 0.58 19.27 -21.31
N LEU A 126 0.04 19.71 -20.18
CA LEU A 126 0.05 18.96 -18.92
C LEU A 126 -1.08 17.93 -18.84
N ALA A 127 -2.28 18.25 -19.32
CA ALA A 127 -3.45 17.37 -19.38
C ALA A 127 -3.28 16.20 -20.39
N GLY A 128 -2.37 16.33 -21.36
CA GLY A 128 -1.89 15.20 -22.17
C GLY A 128 -0.89 14.28 -21.45
N SER A 129 -0.54 14.59 -20.19
CA SER A 129 0.42 13.84 -19.35
C SER A 129 -0.03 13.62 -17.90
N ALA A 130 -1.16 14.21 -17.49
CA ALA A 130 -1.84 13.83 -16.27
C ALA A 130 -2.49 12.45 -16.51
N PRO A 131 -2.33 11.47 -15.60
CA PRO A 131 -3.14 10.27 -15.66
C PRO A 131 -4.59 10.72 -15.48
N ALA A 132 -5.37 10.64 -16.55
CA ALA A 132 -6.80 10.54 -16.40
C ALA A 132 -7.02 9.19 -15.70
N TYR A 133 -7.20 9.20 -14.38
CA TYR A 133 -7.63 8.01 -13.66
C TYR A 133 -8.83 7.44 -14.41
N ALA A 134 -8.63 6.32 -15.10
CA ALA A 134 -9.68 5.65 -15.82
C ALA A 134 -10.78 5.37 -14.81
N SER A 135 -12.00 5.78 -15.15
CA SER A 135 -13.13 5.60 -14.26
C SER A 135 -13.33 4.10 -14.05
N LEU A 136 -12.86 3.59 -12.91
CA LEU A 136 -13.08 2.22 -12.47
C LEU A 136 -14.56 1.90 -12.68
N GLU A 137 -14.85 0.82 -13.40
CA GLU A 137 -16.22 0.48 -13.74
C GLU A 137 -17.04 0.33 -12.45
N TYR A 138 -18.22 0.94 -12.42
CA TYR A 138 -19.06 0.92 -11.22
C TYR A 138 -19.82 -0.42 -11.14
N GLY A 139 -19.52 -1.20 -10.10
CA GLY A 139 -20.11 -2.52 -9.86
C GLY A 139 -21.47 -2.48 -9.16
N GLY A 140 -21.76 -1.42 -8.40
CA GLY A 140 -23.01 -1.21 -7.67
C GLY A 140 -22.82 -0.97 -6.17
N ASP A 141 -23.90 -0.56 -5.50
CA ASP A 141 -23.96 -0.46 -4.02
C ASP A 141 -24.64 -1.68 -3.38
N GLY A 142 -24.88 -2.73 -4.16
CA GLY A 142 -25.53 -3.96 -3.72
C GLY A 142 -24.64 -4.88 -2.88
N PRO A 143 -25.08 -6.13 -2.66
CA PRO A 143 -24.23 -7.19 -2.11
C PRO A 143 -22.95 -7.32 -2.93
N LEU A 144 -21.84 -7.48 -2.23
CA LEU A 144 -20.54 -7.66 -2.82
C LEU A 144 -20.44 -9.04 -3.50
N PRO A 145 -19.74 -9.15 -4.64
CA PRO A 145 -19.37 -10.44 -5.23
C PRO A 145 -18.15 -11.08 -4.52
N CYS A 146 -18.07 -10.91 -3.20
CA CYS A 146 -16.96 -11.36 -2.34
C CYS A 146 -17.47 -12.36 -1.26
N GLY A 147 -16.57 -12.90 -0.45
CA GLY A 147 -16.90 -13.70 0.74
C GLY A 147 -17.17 -15.19 0.48
N ASP A 148 -16.93 -15.66 -0.75
CA ASP A 148 -16.85 -17.07 -1.11
C ASP A 148 -15.42 -17.39 -1.58
N PRO A 149 -14.74 -18.44 -1.06
CA PRO A 149 -13.40 -18.81 -1.50
C PRO A 149 -13.29 -19.09 -3.00
N VAL A 150 -12.31 -18.48 -3.65
CA VAL A 150 -12.06 -18.67 -5.08
C VAL A 150 -10.98 -19.72 -5.31
N GLU A 151 -11.33 -20.81 -6.00
CA GLU A 151 -10.33 -21.79 -6.44
C GLU A 151 -9.30 -21.13 -7.38
N GLY A 152 -8.02 -21.22 -7.00
CA GLY A 152 -6.91 -20.78 -7.82
C GLY A 152 -6.87 -21.53 -9.15
N ALA A 153 -7.14 -20.84 -10.26
CA ALA A 153 -7.05 -21.42 -11.59
C ALA A 153 -5.58 -21.53 -12.03
N GLY A 154 -5.20 -22.66 -12.65
CA GLY A 154 -3.88 -22.87 -13.26
C GLY A 154 -2.73 -23.14 -12.28
N GLU A 155 -1.55 -23.44 -12.83
CA GLU A 155 -0.35 -23.73 -12.03
C GLU A 155 0.18 -22.46 -11.33
N PRO A 156 0.78 -22.55 -10.13
CA PRO A 156 1.35 -21.38 -9.44
C PRO A 156 2.36 -20.61 -10.30
N LEU A 157 2.27 -19.28 -10.26
CA LEU A 157 3.18 -18.36 -10.94
C LEU A 157 3.98 -17.56 -9.90
N TYR A 158 5.27 -17.40 -10.15
CA TYR A 158 6.21 -16.80 -9.20
C TYR A 158 6.83 -15.52 -9.80
N PRO A 159 6.80 -14.38 -9.08
CA PRO A 159 7.35 -13.11 -9.56
C PRO A 159 8.88 -13.15 -9.65
N MET A 160 9.43 -13.14 -10.87
CA MET A 160 10.86 -13.24 -11.16
C MET A 160 11.36 -11.96 -11.85
N PRO A 161 12.45 -11.33 -11.39
CA PRO A 161 13.04 -10.17 -12.04
C PRO A 161 14.10 -10.54 -13.07
N LYS A 162 14.18 -9.76 -14.15
CA LYS A 162 15.22 -9.86 -15.18
C LYS A 162 15.36 -8.50 -15.87
N ASP A 163 16.61 -8.12 -16.20
CA ASP A 163 16.95 -6.85 -16.87
C ASP A 163 16.38 -5.59 -16.17
N GLY A 164 16.19 -5.66 -14.84
CA GLY A 164 15.63 -4.57 -14.02
C GLY A 164 14.10 -4.51 -13.94
N GLN A 165 13.38 -5.40 -14.64
CA GLN A 165 11.92 -5.47 -14.63
C GLN A 165 11.45 -6.82 -14.08
N TRP A 166 10.19 -6.88 -13.65
CA TRP A 166 9.53 -8.08 -13.13
C TRP A 166 8.53 -8.66 -14.12
N GLY A 167 8.50 -9.99 -14.17
CA GLY A 167 7.46 -10.78 -14.82
C GLY A 167 7.20 -12.03 -13.97
N TYR A 168 6.60 -13.06 -14.57
CA TYR A 168 6.19 -14.26 -13.86
C TYR A 168 6.62 -15.54 -14.56
N VAL A 169 7.17 -16.47 -13.77
CA VAL A 169 7.61 -17.80 -14.20
C VAL A 169 6.74 -18.90 -13.61
N THR A 170 6.65 -20.03 -14.32
CA THR A 170 6.13 -21.29 -13.77
C THR A 170 7.11 -21.86 -12.74
N ARG A 171 6.73 -22.93 -12.04
CA ARG A 171 7.61 -23.61 -11.06
C ARG A 171 8.90 -24.18 -11.68
N ASP A 172 8.89 -24.45 -12.99
CA ASP A 172 10.06 -24.95 -13.74
C ASP A 172 10.99 -23.81 -14.23
N GLY A 173 10.66 -22.54 -13.93
CA GLY A 173 11.43 -21.37 -14.34
C GLY A 173 11.13 -20.89 -15.77
N GLU A 174 10.11 -21.42 -16.42
CA GLU A 174 9.68 -20.96 -17.75
C GLU A 174 8.81 -19.69 -17.62
N TRP A 175 9.08 -18.67 -18.44
CA TRP A 175 8.32 -17.42 -18.42
C TRP A 175 6.90 -17.60 -18.96
N GLN A 176 5.90 -17.45 -18.10
CA GLN A 176 4.50 -17.29 -18.49
C GLN A 176 4.24 -15.84 -18.93
N ILE A 177 4.71 -14.87 -18.13
CA ILE A 177 4.56 -13.44 -18.39
C ILE A 177 5.94 -12.82 -18.43
N GLN A 178 6.33 -12.22 -19.56
CA GLN A 178 7.66 -11.60 -19.72
C GLN A 178 7.82 -10.38 -18.79
N PRO A 179 9.05 -10.03 -18.38
CA PRO A 179 9.33 -8.85 -17.58
C PRO A 179 8.82 -7.55 -18.22
N GLN A 180 7.97 -6.82 -17.49
CA GLN A 180 7.26 -5.64 -18.02
C GLN A 180 7.09 -4.51 -16.98
N TRP A 181 7.12 -4.80 -15.68
CA TRP A 181 6.83 -3.83 -14.61
C TRP A 181 8.04 -3.59 -13.70
N ASP A 182 8.13 -2.45 -13.02
CA ASP A 182 9.21 -2.18 -12.06
C ASP A 182 9.04 -3.00 -10.77
N ARG A 183 7.82 -3.47 -10.48
CA ARG A 183 7.42 -4.31 -9.34
C ARG A 183 6.30 -5.29 -9.71
N ALA A 184 6.34 -6.44 -9.05
CA ALA A 184 5.35 -7.51 -9.18
C ALA A 184 5.12 -8.17 -7.80
N MET A 185 3.88 -8.12 -7.32
CA MET A 185 3.45 -8.86 -6.12
C MET A 185 3.12 -10.31 -6.49
N ASP A 186 3.03 -11.19 -5.49
CA ASP A 186 2.64 -12.58 -5.70
C ASP A 186 1.19 -12.72 -6.20
N PHE A 187 0.91 -13.83 -6.89
CA PHE A 187 -0.45 -14.13 -7.37
C PHE A 187 -1.35 -14.63 -6.25
N HIS A 188 -2.50 -14.00 -6.05
CA HIS A 188 -3.57 -14.45 -5.17
C HIS A 188 -4.86 -14.59 -5.99
N GLU A 189 -5.57 -15.72 -5.85
CA GLU A 189 -6.81 -16.02 -6.59
C GLU A 189 -6.73 -15.81 -8.13
N GLY A 190 -5.55 -15.95 -8.73
CA GLY A 190 -5.34 -15.70 -10.17
C GLY A 190 -5.38 -14.22 -10.57
N ARG A 191 -5.10 -13.31 -9.62
CA ARG A 191 -4.81 -11.89 -9.82
C ARG A 191 -3.45 -11.56 -9.22
N ALA A 192 -2.75 -10.59 -9.79
CA ALA A 192 -1.54 -10.05 -9.19
C ALA A 192 -1.49 -8.53 -9.34
N ILE A 193 -0.89 -7.87 -8.36
CA ILE A 193 -0.68 -6.43 -8.35
C ILE A 193 0.69 -6.14 -8.95
N VAL A 194 0.72 -5.30 -9.98
CA VAL A 194 1.92 -4.97 -10.75
C VAL A 194 2.01 -3.46 -10.96
N GLY A 195 3.22 -2.93 -11.13
CA GLY A 195 3.39 -1.48 -11.26
C GLY A 195 4.79 -1.00 -10.98
N GLY A 196 4.90 0.24 -10.52
CA GLY A 196 6.17 0.88 -10.17
C GLY A 196 5.96 2.28 -9.62
N LYS A 197 6.74 2.67 -8.60
CA LYS A 197 6.71 3.98 -7.92
C LYS A 197 5.30 4.37 -7.47
N ASN A 198 4.56 5.08 -8.32
CA ASN A 198 3.23 5.63 -8.06
C ASN A 198 2.21 5.28 -9.17
N ALA A 199 2.44 4.16 -9.87
CA ALA A 199 1.57 3.67 -10.94
C ALA A 199 1.39 2.15 -10.79
N TRP A 200 0.28 1.75 -10.20
CA TRP A 200 -0.08 0.36 -9.88
C TRP A 200 -1.39 -0.04 -10.53
N GLY A 201 -1.46 -1.30 -10.92
CA GLY A 201 -2.60 -1.93 -11.57
C GLY A 201 -2.72 -3.40 -11.17
N ILE A 202 -3.69 -4.08 -11.76
CA ILE A 202 -4.02 -5.47 -11.47
C ILE A 202 -4.06 -6.22 -12.79
N ILE A 203 -3.34 -7.34 -12.86
CA ILE A 203 -3.35 -8.25 -14.01
C ILE A 203 -4.00 -9.59 -13.66
N ASP A 204 -4.43 -10.31 -14.70
CA ASP A 204 -4.73 -11.73 -14.61
C ASP A 204 -3.49 -12.61 -14.87
N ARG A 205 -3.72 -13.92 -15.01
CA ARG A 205 -2.67 -14.94 -15.18
C ARG A 205 -2.05 -15.01 -16.57
N ASP A 206 -2.74 -14.50 -17.59
CA ASP A 206 -2.20 -14.41 -18.95
C ASP A 206 -1.44 -13.08 -19.15
N GLY A 207 -1.50 -12.19 -18.14
CA GLY A 207 -0.87 -10.88 -18.14
C GLY A 207 -1.77 -9.81 -18.75
N GLU A 208 -3.06 -10.08 -18.93
CA GLU A 208 -4.03 -9.08 -19.37
C GLU A 208 -4.35 -8.13 -18.21
N GLU A 209 -4.38 -6.83 -18.49
CA GLU A 209 -4.69 -5.79 -17.52
C GLU A 209 -6.19 -5.82 -17.18
N ILE A 210 -6.50 -6.09 -15.91
CA ILE A 210 -7.84 -5.91 -15.33
C ILE A 210 -8.01 -4.45 -14.91
N ILE A 211 -6.99 -3.91 -14.23
CA ILE A 211 -6.85 -2.49 -13.90
C ILE A 211 -5.50 -2.02 -14.44
N ALA A 212 -5.50 -0.93 -15.21
CA ALA A 212 -4.28 -0.37 -15.80
C ALA A 212 -3.29 0.11 -14.70
N PRO A 213 -1.97 0.02 -14.92
CA PRO A 213 -0.98 0.56 -13.99
C PRO A 213 -0.92 2.10 -13.97
N GLU A 214 -1.84 2.73 -13.25
CA GLU A 214 -1.96 4.20 -13.17
C GLU A 214 -2.43 4.73 -11.79
N HIS A 215 -2.66 3.85 -10.81
CA HIS A 215 -3.13 4.23 -9.48
C HIS A 215 -1.98 4.31 -8.46
N ALA A 216 -2.04 5.28 -7.55
CA ALA A 216 -1.08 5.46 -6.46
C ALA A 216 -1.74 5.17 -5.10
N SER A 217 -0.94 4.82 -4.09
CA SER A 217 -1.30 4.96 -2.68
C SER A 217 -0.73 6.28 -2.14
N ASP A 218 -1.00 6.60 -0.87
CA ASP A 218 -0.44 7.76 -0.17
C ASP A 218 1.00 7.52 0.32
N VAL A 219 1.48 6.28 0.19
CA VAL A 219 2.82 5.83 0.58
C VAL A 219 3.63 5.49 -0.68
N ASP A 220 4.66 6.30 -0.97
CA ASP A 220 5.52 6.13 -2.15
C ASP A 220 6.07 4.70 -2.26
N GLY A 221 5.88 4.08 -3.43
CA GLY A 221 6.31 2.71 -3.69
C GLY A 221 5.44 1.59 -3.10
N GLN A 222 4.30 1.87 -2.45
CA GLN A 222 3.33 0.85 -2.05
C GLN A 222 2.10 0.79 -2.97
N PRO A 223 1.57 -0.43 -3.25
CA PRO A 223 0.35 -0.58 -4.02
C PRO A 223 -0.88 -0.07 -3.25
N PRO A 224 -1.84 0.60 -3.91
CA PRO A 224 -3.13 0.96 -3.32
C PRO A 224 -4.13 -0.21 -3.25
N PHE A 225 -3.66 -1.45 -3.36
CA PHE A 225 -4.47 -2.66 -3.46
C PHE A 225 -3.93 -3.73 -2.50
N THR A 226 -4.82 -4.45 -1.81
CA THR A 226 -4.47 -5.64 -1.02
C THR A 226 -4.41 -6.90 -1.90
N PRO A 227 -3.74 -7.98 -1.49
CA PRO A 227 -3.88 -9.26 -2.17
C PRO A 227 -5.35 -9.71 -2.23
N TYR A 228 -5.78 -10.28 -3.37
CA TYR A 228 -7.15 -10.79 -3.50
C TYR A 228 -7.45 -11.89 -2.49
N SER A 229 -8.64 -11.83 -1.89
CA SER A 229 -9.15 -12.84 -0.97
C SER A 229 -10.67 -12.93 -1.08
N GLU A 230 -11.18 -14.15 -1.23
CA GLU A 230 -12.59 -14.50 -1.38
C GLU A 230 -13.30 -13.65 -2.44
N GLY A 231 -12.65 -13.47 -3.60
CA GLY A 231 -13.21 -12.81 -4.78
C GLY A 231 -12.88 -11.34 -4.95
N CYS A 232 -12.27 -10.68 -3.95
CA CYS A 232 -12.10 -9.22 -3.99
C CYS A 232 -10.77 -8.74 -3.42
N THR A 233 -10.41 -7.49 -3.74
CA THR A 233 -9.34 -6.72 -3.11
C THR A 233 -9.92 -5.45 -2.49
N VAL A 234 -9.31 -4.98 -1.41
CA VAL A 234 -9.53 -3.64 -0.86
C VAL A 234 -8.67 -2.66 -1.65
N ALA A 235 -9.26 -1.54 -2.05
CA ALA A 235 -8.62 -0.44 -2.77
C ALA A 235 -8.53 0.80 -1.87
N ASN A 236 -7.31 1.25 -1.63
CA ASN A 236 -6.92 2.47 -0.91
C ASN A 236 -6.21 3.42 -1.89
N ILE A 237 -6.92 3.82 -2.95
CA ILE A 237 -6.37 4.69 -4.00
C ILE A 237 -6.25 6.11 -3.47
N PHE A 238 -5.02 6.63 -3.48
CA PHE A 238 -4.77 8.02 -3.13
C PHE A 238 -5.27 8.95 -4.22
N THR A 239 -6.13 9.88 -3.83
CA THR A 239 -6.50 11.05 -4.60
C THR A 239 -6.41 12.28 -3.70
N ASP A 240 -6.50 13.47 -4.29
CA ASP A 240 -6.47 14.77 -3.60
C ASP A 240 -7.42 14.85 -2.40
N THR A 241 -8.58 14.23 -2.54
CA THR A 241 -9.48 13.93 -1.45
C THR A 241 -9.13 12.56 -0.90
N SER A 242 -8.94 12.46 0.41
CA SER A 242 -8.94 11.15 1.08
C SER A 242 -10.25 10.44 0.73
N GLN A 243 -10.15 9.41 -0.10
CA GLN A 243 -11.24 8.49 -0.36
C GLN A 243 -11.19 7.41 0.72
N PRO A 244 -12.34 7.01 1.29
CA PRO A 244 -12.36 5.84 2.14
C PRO A 244 -12.03 4.60 1.30
N ALA A 245 -11.52 3.56 1.96
CA ALA A 245 -11.33 2.27 1.32
C ALA A 245 -12.64 1.75 0.68
N PHE A 246 -12.52 1.04 -0.44
CA PHE A 246 -13.62 0.43 -1.15
C PHE A 246 -13.19 -0.92 -1.75
N PHE A 247 -14.13 -1.71 -2.29
CA PHE A 247 -13.84 -3.04 -2.82
C PHE A 247 -13.76 -3.04 -4.36
N LEU A 248 -12.85 -3.84 -4.92
CA LEU A 248 -12.85 -4.21 -6.33
C LEU A 248 -13.18 -5.71 -6.48
N ASP A 249 -14.07 -6.04 -7.41
CA ASP A 249 -14.30 -7.43 -7.83
C ASP A 249 -13.17 -7.94 -8.75
N ARG A 250 -13.21 -9.23 -9.09
CA ARG A 250 -12.22 -9.87 -9.98
C ARG A 250 -12.17 -9.31 -11.41
N ASP A 251 -13.17 -8.56 -11.84
CA ASP A 251 -13.22 -7.88 -13.14
C ASP A 251 -12.76 -6.41 -13.02
N GLY A 252 -12.37 -5.94 -11.83
CA GLY A 252 -11.94 -4.57 -11.58
C GLY A 252 -13.08 -3.58 -11.33
N LYS A 253 -14.31 -4.04 -11.05
CA LYS A 253 -15.45 -3.15 -10.80
C LYS A 253 -15.45 -2.68 -9.34
N ALA A 254 -15.63 -1.38 -9.14
CA ALA A 254 -15.66 -0.74 -7.84
C ALA A 254 -17.03 -0.84 -7.18
N TYR A 255 -17.03 -1.31 -5.94
CA TYR A 255 -18.18 -1.40 -5.04
C TYR A 255 -17.95 -0.50 -3.82
N TRP A 256 -18.98 0.25 -3.43
CA TRP A 256 -19.00 1.11 -2.22
C TRP A 256 -18.00 2.27 -2.17
N ARG A 257 -17.50 2.70 -3.34
CA ARG A 257 -16.63 3.88 -3.47
C ARG A 257 -17.40 5.19 -3.25
N ASP A 258 -18.56 5.33 -3.92
CA ASP A 258 -19.30 6.60 -4.01
C ASP A 258 -20.52 6.62 -3.05
N GLU A 259 -21.32 5.55 -3.05
CA GLU A 259 -22.46 5.36 -2.14
C GLU A 259 -22.31 4.00 -1.41
N ARG A 260 -22.84 3.91 -0.19
CA ARG A 260 -22.77 2.70 0.67
C ARG A 260 -24.18 2.17 0.97
N PRO A 261 -24.34 0.87 1.32
CA PRO A 261 -25.58 0.33 1.83
C PRO A 261 -26.13 1.15 3.01
N GLU A 262 -27.46 1.31 3.09
CA GLU A 262 -28.13 2.10 4.15
C GLU A 262 -27.72 1.66 5.56
N ALA A 263 -27.44 0.36 5.76
CA ALA A 263 -26.96 -0.20 7.02
C ALA A 263 -25.61 0.37 7.49
N LEU A 264 -24.76 0.81 6.56
CA LEU A 264 -23.42 1.37 6.82
C LEU A 264 -23.41 2.91 6.73
N ALA A 265 -24.51 3.55 6.32
CA ALA A 265 -24.58 5.00 6.09
C ALA A 265 -24.44 5.86 7.37
N ALA A 266 -24.58 5.25 8.56
CA ALA A 266 -24.36 5.90 9.85
C ALA A 266 -22.91 5.75 10.38
N LEU A 267 -22.06 4.96 9.70
CA LEU A 267 -20.68 4.67 10.11
C LEU A 267 -19.69 5.50 9.29
N GLU A 268 -18.68 6.04 9.94
CA GLU A 268 -17.58 6.79 9.34
C GLU A 268 -16.43 5.85 8.96
N ILE A 269 -16.73 4.76 8.22
CA ILE A 269 -15.75 3.71 7.92
C ILE A 269 -14.58 4.28 7.11
N LYS A 270 -13.37 4.18 7.66
CA LYS A 270 -12.10 4.62 7.09
C LYS A 270 -11.45 3.56 6.22
N ASN A 271 -11.38 2.33 6.72
CA ASN A 271 -10.69 1.22 6.04
C ASN A 271 -11.42 -0.11 6.25
N PHE A 272 -11.09 -1.09 5.40
CA PHE A 272 -11.58 -2.46 5.44
C PHE A 272 -10.42 -3.46 5.47
N GLY A 273 -10.67 -4.62 6.08
CA GLY A 273 -9.89 -5.83 5.88
C GLY A 273 -10.26 -6.55 4.59
N ASN A 274 -9.48 -7.58 4.28
CA ASN A 274 -9.84 -8.53 3.24
C ASN A 274 -11.04 -9.40 3.70
N PHE A 275 -11.79 -9.95 2.75
CA PHE A 275 -12.75 -11.01 3.06
C PHE A 275 -12.01 -12.30 3.39
N SER A 276 -12.34 -12.89 4.53
CA SER A 276 -11.87 -14.21 4.94
C SER A 276 -12.94 -14.90 5.78
N GLU A 277 -13.25 -16.16 5.44
CA GLU A 277 -14.37 -16.94 6.00
C GLU A 277 -15.74 -16.23 5.88
N GLY A 278 -15.93 -15.43 4.82
CA GLY A 278 -17.16 -14.69 4.52
C GLY A 278 -17.32 -13.36 5.25
N LEU A 279 -16.32 -12.93 6.03
CA LEU A 279 -16.32 -11.70 6.81
C LEU A 279 -15.11 -10.82 6.49
N ALA A 280 -15.30 -9.50 6.52
CA ALA A 280 -14.21 -8.52 6.48
C ALA A 280 -14.33 -7.58 7.69
N TRP A 281 -13.23 -7.27 8.36
CA TRP A 281 -13.26 -6.21 9.39
C TRP A 281 -13.39 -4.83 8.75
N PHE A 282 -13.88 -3.87 9.52
CA PHE A 282 -13.93 -2.47 9.12
C PHE A 282 -13.55 -1.58 10.31
N TRP A 283 -12.86 -0.47 10.02
CA TRP A 283 -12.51 0.55 11.01
C TRP A 283 -13.47 1.74 10.88
N ASP A 284 -14.29 1.95 11.91
CA ASP A 284 -15.17 3.11 12.09
C ASP A 284 -14.54 4.19 12.99
N GLY A 285 -14.83 5.46 12.68
CA GLY A 285 -14.46 6.62 13.49
C GLY A 285 -13.07 7.20 13.21
N ASP A 286 -12.51 7.90 14.21
CA ASP A 286 -11.22 8.61 14.14
C ASP A 286 -10.08 7.77 14.72
N ILE A 287 -8.84 8.09 14.32
CA ILE A 287 -7.60 7.37 14.69
C ILE A 287 -7.27 7.43 16.20
N ILE A 288 -7.92 8.34 16.93
CA ILE A 288 -7.74 8.54 18.37
C ILE A 288 -8.52 7.50 19.19
N GLU A 289 -9.69 7.08 18.71
CA GLU A 289 -10.55 6.08 19.35
C GLU A 289 -11.12 5.11 18.31
N PRO A 290 -10.26 4.34 17.61
CA PRO A 290 -10.70 3.46 16.53
C PRO A 290 -11.69 2.43 17.07
N SER A 291 -12.74 2.17 16.28
CA SER A 291 -13.77 1.18 16.61
C SER A 291 -13.86 0.18 15.46
N TYR A 292 -13.52 -1.08 15.72
CA TYR A 292 -13.50 -2.14 14.73
C TYR A 292 -14.69 -3.07 14.87
N GLY A 293 -15.37 -3.33 13.76
CA GLY A 293 -16.43 -4.31 13.61
C GLY A 293 -16.18 -5.20 12.39
N TRP A 294 -17.12 -6.09 12.06
CA TRP A 294 -17.05 -6.93 10.87
C TRP A 294 -18.35 -6.84 10.06
N ILE A 295 -18.20 -6.86 8.73
CA ILE A 295 -19.29 -6.92 7.75
C ILE A 295 -19.30 -8.28 7.06
N ASP A 296 -20.48 -8.69 6.61
CA ASP A 296 -20.65 -9.77 5.65
C ASP A 296 -20.71 -9.25 4.20
N ALA A 297 -20.61 -10.16 3.23
CA ALA A 297 -20.70 -9.83 1.80
C ALA A 297 -22.07 -9.25 1.37
N SER A 298 -23.10 -9.29 2.21
CA SER A 298 -24.37 -8.60 1.92
C SER A 298 -24.32 -7.09 2.18
N GLY A 299 -23.28 -6.60 2.85
CA GLY A 299 -23.19 -5.22 3.36
C GLY A 299 -23.90 -5.02 4.70
N SER A 300 -24.16 -6.12 5.43
CA SER A 300 -24.69 -6.08 6.79
C SER A 300 -23.55 -6.09 7.80
N VAL A 301 -23.68 -5.33 8.89
CA VAL A 301 -22.81 -5.45 10.07
C VAL A 301 -23.08 -6.81 10.73
N ALA A 302 -22.10 -7.69 10.68
CA ALA A 302 -22.14 -9.02 11.31
C ALA A 302 -21.73 -8.95 12.78
N ILE A 303 -20.74 -8.10 13.10
CA ILE A 303 -20.24 -7.81 14.44
C ILE A 303 -20.12 -6.30 14.58
N GLU A 304 -20.80 -5.74 15.59
CA GLU A 304 -20.83 -4.29 15.86
C GLU A 304 -19.43 -3.73 16.18
N PRO A 305 -19.15 -2.45 15.85
CA PRO A 305 -17.82 -1.87 16.01
C PRO A 305 -17.50 -1.51 17.47
N GLU A 306 -17.23 -2.50 18.32
CA GLU A 306 -16.93 -2.32 19.75
C GLU A 306 -15.47 -2.60 20.16
N PHE A 307 -14.64 -3.06 19.22
CA PHE A 307 -13.24 -3.43 19.45
C PHE A 307 -12.28 -2.27 19.12
N VAL A 308 -11.06 -2.27 19.68
CA VAL A 308 -10.01 -1.26 19.41
C VAL A 308 -8.91 -1.77 18.48
N ASP A 309 -8.97 -3.05 18.11
CA ASP A 309 -8.08 -3.72 17.17
C ASP A 309 -8.79 -4.96 16.62
N ALA A 310 -8.49 -5.33 15.38
CA ALA A 310 -9.14 -6.43 14.65
C ALA A 310 -8.22 -7.00 13.56
N GLY A 311 -8.37 -8.28 13.27
CA GLY A 311 -7.80 -8.92 12.08
C GLY A 311 -8.78 -9.86 11.38
N ASP A 312 -8.28 -10.50 10.34
CA ASP A 312 -9.07 -11.37 9.47
C ASP A 312 -9.47 -12.66 10.19
N PHE A 313 -10.63 -13.22 9.83
CA PHE A 313 -11.06 -14.53 10.32
C PHE A 313 -10.24 -15.65 9.67
N SER A 314 -9.77 -16.60 10.48
CA SER A 314 -9.11 -17.82 10.01
C SER A 314 -9.23 -18.93 11.05
N GLY A 315 -9.60 -20.13 10.62
CA GLY A 315 -9.86 -21.25 11.51
C GLY A 315 -11.13 -21.08 12.35
N GLY A 316 -12.09 -20.27 11.90
CA GLY A 316 -13.31 -19.91 12.63
C GLY A 316 -13.11 -18.87 13.73
N LEU A 317 -11.96 -18.17 13.76
CA LEU A 317 -11.62 -17.17 14.78
C LEU A 317 -10.89 -15.96 14.16
N ALA A 318 -11.17 -14.76 14.66
CA ALA A 318 -10.42 -13.54 14.32
C ALA A 318 -9.70 -12.99 15.57
N PRO A 319 -8.48 -12.43 15.46
CA PRO A 319 -7.87 -11.71 16.56
C PRO A 319 -8.60 -10.37 16.76
N ALA A 320 -8.80 -9.97 18.01
CA ALA A 320 -9.43 -8.70 18.37
C ALA A 320 -9.03 -8.22 19.77
N SER A 321 -9.02 -6.90 19.98
CA SER A 321 -8.76 -6.28 21.29
C SER A 321 -9.96 -5.50 21.80
N SER A 322 -10.34 -5.70 23.06
CA SER A 322 -11.42 -4.93 23.68
C SER A 322 -10.94 -3.57 24.21
N ARG A 323 -11.88 -2.61 24.38
CA ARG A 323 -11.62 -1.32 25.05
C ARG A 323 -11.09 -1.43 26.49
N GLU A 324 -11.17 -2.60 27.12
CA GLU A 324 -10.57 -2.88 28.44
C GLU A 324 -9.09 -3.33 28.36
N GLY A 325 -8.49 -3.34 27.17
CA GLY A 325 -7.09 -3.75 26.95
C GLY A 325 -6.87 -5.27 27.01
N GLN A 326 -7.92 -6.05 26.75
CA GLN A 326 -7.84 -7.51 26.68
C GLN A 326 -7.78 -7.92 25.20
N ALA A 327 -6.60 -8.32 24.73
CA ALA A 327 -6.42 -8.90 23.39
C ALA A 327 -6.69 -10.41 23.41
N GLY A 328 -7.25 -10.92 22.32
CA GLY A 328 -7.55 -12.33 22.15
C GLY A 328 -8.18 -12.67 20.81
N PHE A 329 -9.00 -13.72 20.80
CA PHE A 329 -9.73 -14.16 19.62
C PHE A 329 -11.24 -14.02 19.84
N ILE A 330 -11.99 -13.77 18.77
CA ILE A 330 -13.45 -13.78 18.74
C ILE A 330 -13.99 -14.84 17.77
N SER A 331 -15.17 -15.38 18.06
CA SER A 331 -15.95 -16.19 17.12
C SER A 331 -16.81 -15.30 16.20
N PRO A 332 -17.37 -15.83 15.08
CA PRO A 332 -18.18 -15.08 14.12
C PRO A 332 -19.49 -14.47 14.68
N ASP A 333 -19.83 -14.76 15.93
CA ASP A 333 -20.94 -14.14 16.68
C ASP A 333 -20.47 -13.02 17.64
N GLY A 334 -19.25 -12.51 17.45
CA GLY A 334 -18.66 -11.40 18.21
C GLY A 334 -18.17 -11.76 19.62
N ARG A 335 -18.26 -13.02 20.04
CA ARG A 335 -17.90 -13.42 21.41
C ARG A 335 -16.40 -13.68 21.53
N LEU A 336 -15.77 -13.18 22.59
CA LEU A 336 -14.39 -13.52 22.93
C LEU A 336 -14.25 -15.03 23.25
N VAL A 337 -13.48 -15.73 22.43
CA VAL A 337 -13.10 -17.16 22.51
C VAL A 337 -11.58 -17.27 22.65
N LEU A 338 -11.04 -16.65 23.69
CA LEU A 338 -9.74 -17.08 24.22
C LEU A 338 -9.88 -18.48 24.86
N PRO A 339 -8.77 -19.24 24.98
CA PRO A 339 -8.61 -20.12 26.12
C PRO A 339 -8.77 -19.23 27.37
N ARG A 340 -9.93 -19.30 28.05
CA ARG A 340 -10.41 -18.36 29.10
C ARG A 340 -9.52 -18.22 30.35
N LYS A 341 -8.35 -18.84 30.30
CA LYS A 341 -7.25 -18.91 31.24
C LYS A 341 -6.24 -17.75 31.05
N TRP A 342 -6.21 -17.16 29.85
CA TRP A 342 -5.20 -16.18 29.43
C TRP A 342 -5.83 -14.87 28.95
N THR A 343 -5.03 -13.80 28.99
CA THR A 343 -5.24 -12.54 28.27
C THR A 343 -3.95 -12.29 27.51
N LEU A 344 -4.02 -11.99 26.22
CA LEU A 344 -2.84 -11.74 25.39
C LEU A 344 -2.49 -10.25 25.40
N HIS A 345 -1.26 -9.93 25.01
CA HIS A 345 -0.85 -8.57 24.67
C HIS A 345 -1.26 -8.22 23.23
N ASN A 346 -1.08 -9.15 22.29
CA ASN A 346 -1.53 -9.06 20.91
C ASN A 346 -1.64 -10.47 20.27
N ALA A 347 -2.30 -10.60 19.12
CA ALA A 347 -2.44 -11.84 18.34
C ALA A 347 -2.51 -11.57 16.83
N GLN A 348 -1.87 -12.43 16.02
CA GLN A 348 -2.11 -12.52 14.58
C GLN A 348 -3.27 -13.49 14.29
N PRO A 349 -3.88 -13.46 13.08
CA PRO A 349 -4.78 -14.52 12.62
C PRO A 349 -4.13 -15.92 12.69
N PHE A 350 -4.96 -16.95 12.74
CA PHE A 350 -4.48 -18.32 12.57
C PHE A 350 -3.95 -18.53 11.15
N SER A 351 -2.87 -19.28 11.00
CA SER A 351 -2.50 -19.90 9.72
C SER A 351 -2.15 -21.36 9.94
N GLU A 352 -2.68 -22.23 9.09
CA GLU A 352 -2.55 -23.70 9.16
C GLU A 352 -2.92 -24.31 10.54
N GLY A 353 -3.73 -23.61 11.35
CA GLY A 353 -4.16 -24.04 12.69
C GLY A 353 -3.31 -23.53 13.86
N LEU A 354 -2.33 -22.65 13.63
CA LEU A 354 -1.57 -21.96 14.67
C LEU A 354 -1.59 -20.44 14.47
N ALA A 355 -1.75 -19.69 15.57
CA ALA A 355 -1.62 -18.24 15.58
C ALA A 355 -0.36 -17.82 16.33
N GLN A 356 0.36 -16.83 15.78
CA GLN A 356 1.42 -16.12 16.50
C GLN A 356 0.78 -15.15 17.50
N VAL A 357 1.24 -15.15 18.75
CA VAL A 357 0.68 -14.32 19.82
C VAL A 357 1.77 -13.74 20.70
N TRP A 358 1.46 -12.61 21.33
CA TRP A 358 2.31 -11.94 22.30
C TRP A 358 1.73 -12.12 23.70
N THR A 359 2.51 -12.69 24.62
CA THR A 359 2.17 -12.88 26.03
C THR A 359 2.57 -11.69 26.90
N ASP A 360 3.55 -10.91 26.44
CA ASP A 360 3.97 -9.59 26.94
C ASP A 360 4.57 -8.81 25.74
N ALA A 361 4.98 -7.55 25.93
CA ALA A 361 5.46 -6.65 24.87
C ALA A 361 6.59 -7.21 23.96
N PHE A 362 7.35 -8.20 24.44
CA PHE A 362 8.47 -8.83 23.72
C PHE A 362 8.51 -10.36 23.84
N ASP A 363 7.43 -10.99 24.32
CA ASP A 363 7.38 -12.44 24.53
C ASP A 363 6.43 -13.07 23.50
N ILE A 364 6.99 -13.80 22.54
CA ILE A 364 6.27 -14.39 21.40
C ILE A 364 6.06 -15.88 21.63
N ALA A 365 4.84 -16.34 21.39
CA ALA A 365 4.46 -17.74 21.40
C ALA A 365 3.62 -18.11 20.18
N TYR A 366 3.45 -19.40 19.94
CA TYR A 366 2.40 -19.91 19.05
C TYR A 366 1.35 -20.63 19.88
N MET A 367 0.09 -20.48 19.50
CA MET A 367 -1.04 -21.21 20.11
C MET A 367 -1.97 -21.79 19.06
N ASN A 368 -2.64 -22.87 19.44
CA ASN A 368 -3.82 -23.38 18.73
C ASN A 368 -5.10 -22.81 19.36
N ASP A 369 -6.26 -23.30 18.94
CA ASP A 369 -7.58 -22.95 19.48
C ASP A 369 -7.78 -23.25 20.98
N SER A 370 -6.88 -24.01 21.61
CA SER A 370 -7.08 -24.62 22.93
C SER A 370 -6.06 -24.20 23.99
N ASP A 371 -4.76 -24.09 23.69
CA ASP A 371 -3.70 -23.59 24.59
C ASP A 371 -2.44 -23.22 23.78
N PHE A 372 -1.40 -22.71 24.44
CA PHE A 372 -0.09 -22.50 23.82
C PHE A 372 0.50 -23.82 23.27
N ALA A 373 1.01 -23.77 22.05
CA ALA A 373 1.71 -24.87 21.39
C ALA A 373 3.20 -24.89 21.78
N PHE A 374 3.88 -23.74 21.66
CA PHE A 374 5.28 -23.56 22.05
C PHE A 374 5.65 -22.06 22.22
N HIS A 375 6.71 -21.81 22.99
CA HIS A 375 7.31 -20.48 23.22
C HIS A 375 8.78 -20.42 22.76
N ASP A 376 9.37 -21.57 22.43
CA ASP A 376 10.76 -21.75 22.04
C ASP A 376 10.84 -22.63 20.79
N VAL A 377 11.87 -22.40 19.97
CA VAL A 377 12.18 -23.23 18.80
C VAL A 377 13.31 -24.21 19.09
N THR A 378 13.21 -25.41 18.52
CA THR A 378 14.20 -26.47 18.68
C THR A 378 15.05 -26.60 17.42
N PHE A 379 16.34 -26.29 17.54
CA PHE A 379 17.35 -26.52 16.51
C PHE A 379 17.83 -27.98 16.60
N PRO A 380 17.62 -28.81 15.56
CA PRO A 380 18.06 -30.20 15.57
C PRO A 380 19.59 -30.29 15.53
N ALA A 381 20.15 -31.22 16.32
CA ALA A 381 21.58 -31.46 16.36
C ALA A 381 22.07 -32.22 15.10
N ALA A 382 22.97 -31.60 14.33
CA ALA A 382 23.51 -32.18 13.10
C ALA A 382 24.44 -33.40 13.32
N ASP A 383 25.01 -33.54 14.52
CA ASP A 383 26.02 -34.57 14.86
C ASP A 383 25.54 -35.62 15.88
N GLY A 384 24.27 -35.56 16.29
CA GLY A 384 23.70 -36.44 17.32
C GLY A 384 23.96 -36.01 18.76
N SER A 385 24.38 -34.76 18.99
CA SER A 385 24.29 -34.09 20.30
C SER A 385 22.83 -33.78 20.69
N ASP A 386 22.61 -33.16 21.86
CA ASP A 386 21.27 -32.76 22.30
C ASP A 386 20.77 -31.55 21.46
N PRO A 387 19.49 -31.49 21.06
CA PRO A 387 18.92 -30.34 20.37
C PRO A 387 19.02 -29.04 21.20
N VAL A 388 19.30 -27.92 20.53
CA VAL A 388 19.41 -26.61 21.17
C VAL A 388 18.07 -25.89 21.11
N ARG A 389 17.70 -25.17 22.17
CA ARG A 389 16.47 -24.36 22.22
C ARG A 389 16.79 -22.89 22.10
N GLY A 390 16.07 -22.20 21.22
CA GLY A 390 16.15 -20.74 21.04
C GLY A 390 14.84 -20.04 21.40
N GLN A 391 14.96 -18.87 22.00
CA GLN A 391 13.82 -17.97 22.24
C GLN A 391 13.45 -17.29 20.93
N ILE A 392 12.15 -17.16 20.64
CA ILE A 392 11.66 -16.45 19.45
C ILE A 392 11.80 -14.93 19.69
N GLU A 393 12.54 -14.23 18.82
CA GLU A 393 12.60 -12.76 18.80
C GLU A 393 11.63 -12.15 17.78
N ALA A 394 11.45 -12.81 16.63
CA ALA A 394 10.45 -12.48 15.63
C ALA A 394 10.06 -13.74 14.86
N ALA A 395 8.83 -13.81 14.35
CA ALA A 395 8.41 -14.89 13.46
C ALA A 395 7.26 -14.41 12.54
N GLY A 396 6.86 -15.24 11.58
CA GLY A 396 5.71 -15.01 10.69
C GLY A 396 4.64 -16.11 10.77
N PRO A 397 3.55 -16.01 9.99
CA PRO A 397 2.56 -17.08 9.85
C PRO A 397 3.16 -18.36 9.27
N PHE A 398 2.45 -19.48 9.46
CA PHE A 398 2.75 -20.75 8.80
C PHE A 398 2.16 -20.79 7.40
N HIS A 399 2.97 -21.09 6.39
CA HIS A 399 2.54 -21.37 5.03
C HIS A 399 3.33 -22.55 4.45
N ASP A 400 2.63 -23.45 3.75
CA ASP A 400 3.18 -24.70 3.23
C ASP A 400 3.87 -25.58 4.30
N GLY A 401 3.34 -25.54 5.53
CA GLY A 401 3.86 -26.26 6.70
C GLY A 401 5.04 -25.60 7.43
N LEU A 402 5.51 -24.43 6.99
CA LEU A 402 6.68 -23.74 7.54
C LEU A 402 6.41 -22.27 7.87
N ALA A 403 7.04 -21.78 8.95
CA ALA A 403 7.04 -20.36 9.32
C ALA A 403 8.48 -19.80 9.34
N PRO A 404 8.71 -18.58 8.84
CA PRO A 404 9.98 -17.87 9.03
C PRO A 404 10.12 -17.46 10.51
N VAL A 405 11.30 -17.66 11.09
CA VAL A 405 11.59 -17.34 12.50
C VAL A 405 13.00 -16.77 12.67
N VAL A 406 13.12 -15.75 13.51
CA VAL A 406 14.39 -15.25 14.07
C VAL A 406 14.42 -15.66 15.53
N ALA A 407 15.44 -16.43 15.91
CA ALA A 407 15.55 -16.97 17.26
C ALA A 407 16.94 -16.75 17.86
N VAL A 408 17.01 -16.62 19.19
CA VAL A 408 18.24 -16.45 19.95
C VAL A 408 18.51 -17.64 20.86
N TYR A 409 19.71 -18.20 20.73
CA TYR A 409 20.24 -19.25 21.61
C TYR A 409 21.76 -19.04 21.82
N ASP A 410 22.26 -19.29 23.03
CA ASP A 410 23.69 -19.16 23.39
C ASP A 410 24.38 -17.85 22.95
N GLY A 411 23.62 -16.75 22.83
CA GLY A 411 24.11 -15.45 22.37
C GLY A 411 24.27 -15.30 20.85
N THR A 412 23.76 -16.27 20.08
CA THR A 412 23.63 -16.24 18.62
C THR A 412 22.19 -15.89 18.25
N THR A 413 22.00 -14.94 17.33
CA THR A 413 20.71 -14.70 16.65
C THR A 413 20.77 -15.38 15.28
N GLU A 414 19.77 -16.17 14.93
CA GLU A 414 19.72 -16.91 13.66
C GLU A 414 18.33 -16.85 13.02
N PHE A 415 18.29 -16.68 11.70
CA PHE A 415 17.07 -16.74 10.89
C PHE A 415 16.90 -18.13 10.29
N ALA A 416 15.71 -18.71 10.41
CA ALA A 416 15.42 -20.08 10.05
C ALA A 416 13.97 -20.26 9.58
N TYR A 417 13.66 -21.43 9.03
CA TYR A 417 12.30 -21.89 8.81
C TYR A 417 11.99 -23.04 9.76
N MET A 418 10.88 -22.94 10.50
CA MET A 418 10.43 -23.96 11.47
C MET A 418 9.13 -24.62 11.03
N ASN A 419 8.90 -25.85 11.48
CA ASN A 419 7.64 -26.57 11.31
C ASN A 419 6.62 -26.23 12.41
N GLN A 420 5.39 -26.72 12.25
CA GLN A 420 4.28 -26.53 13.21
C GLN A 420 4.49 -27.20 14.59
N GLN A 421 5.61 -27.88 14.81
CA GLN A 421 6.01 -28.44 16.11
C GLN A 421 7.05 -27.55 16.81
N GLY A 422 7.44 -26.41 16.20
CA GLY A 422 8.51 -25.53 16.68
C GLY A 422 9.92 -26.07 16.40
N GLU A 423 10.07 -27.09 15.55
CA GLU A 423 11.38 -27.64 15.17
C GLU A 423 11.89 -26.94 13.90
N VAL A 424 13.16 -26.51 13.91
CA VAL A 424 13.79 -25.87 12.76
C VAL A 424 14.01 -26.89 11.64
N ALA A 425 13.39 -26.66 10.48
CA ALA A 425 13.52 -27.48 9.29
C ALA A 425 14.84 -27.20 8.56
N PHE A 426 15.18 -25.91 8.36
CA PHE A 426 16.47 -25.48 7.82
C PHE A 426 16.79 -24.02 8.18
N VAL A 427 18.07 -23.66 8.04
CA VAL A 427 18.61 -22.30 8.19
C VAL A 427 19.20 -21.91 6.83
N PRO A 428 18.74 -20.84 6.15
CA PRO A 428 19.22 -20.48 4.82
C PRO A 428 20.75 -20.32 4.74
N ASP A 429 21.36 -19.60 5.67
CA ASP A 429 22.82 -19.36 5.72
C ASP A 429 23.68 -20.59 6.10
N ARG A 430 23.04 -21.76 6.32
CA ARG A 430 23.73 -23.05 6.49
C ARG A 430 23.66 -23.94 5.24
N LEU A 431 23.03 -23.46 4.17
CA LEU A 431 22.93 -24.19 2.91
C LEU A 431 24.13 -23.87 2.01
N ASP A 432 24.70 -24.89 1.37
CA ASP A 432 25.89 -24.74 0.51
C ASP A 432 25.62 -23.73 -0.62
N GLY A 433 26.38 -22.63 -0.64
CA GLY A 433 26.30 -21.60 -1.69
C GLY A 433 25.19 -20.56 -1.49
N ILE A 434 24.59 -20.46 -0.29
CA ILE A 434 23.56 -19.48 0.05
C ILE A 434 24.07 -18.57 1.18
N ALA A 435 24.06 -17.27 0.94
CA ALA A 435 24.26 -16.23 1.94
C ALA A 435 23.20 -15.14 1.76
N LEU A 436 22.32 -15.00 2.75
CA LEU A 436 21.12 -14.17 2.68
C LEU A 436 21.44 -12.68 2.85
N CYS A 437 20.92 -11.84 1.95
CA CYS A 437 21.18 -10.40 2.00
C CYS A 437 20.38 -9.66 3.07
N ASP A 438 19.15 -10.12 3.36
CA ASP A 438 18.32 -9.52 4.39
C ASP A 438 17.41 -10.52 5.12
N ALA A 439 17.88 -10.99 6.27
CA ALA A 439 17.10 -11.80 7.21
C ALA A 439 15.90 -11.06 7.84
N ARG A 440 15.88 -9.71 7.82
CA ARG A 440 14.82 -8.90 8.44
C ARG A 440 13.49 -9.02 7.70
N LEU A 441 13.55 -9.28 6.38
CA LEU A 441 12.38 -9.41 5.51
C LEU A 441 11.50 -10.62 5.82
N ARG A 442 12.03 -11.63 6.54
CA ARG A 442 11.35 -12.89 6.92
C ARG A 442 10.44 -13.46 5.81
N PRO A 443 10.95 -13.74 4.59
CA PRO A 443 10.09 -14.10 3.46
C PRO A 443 9.26 -15.36 3.75
N GLU A 444 7.99 -15.33 3.41
CA GLU A 444 7.03 -16.40 3.64
C GLU A 444 6.98 -17.38 2.47
N PHE A 445 6.55 -18.61 2.73
CA PHE A 445 6.28 -19.58 1.67
C PHE A 445 4.98 -19.22 0.95
N HIS A 446 4.99 -19.32 -0.38
CA HIS A 446 3.80 -19.20 -1.20
C HIS A 446 3.79 -20.30 -2.26
N ASN A 447 2.73 -21.11 -2.29
CA ASN A 447 2.60 -22.25 -3.20
C ASN A 447 3.80 -23.23 -3.17
N GLY A 448 4.38 -23.43 -2.00
CA GLY A 448 5.44 -24.39 -1.73
C GLY A 448 6.82 -23.96 -2.22
N LEU A 449 7.04 -22.66 -2.45
CA LEU A 449 8.37 -22.06 -2.60
C LEU A 449 8.48 -20.77 -1.77
N VAL A 450 9.71 -20.38 -1.41
CA VAL A 450 10.01 -19.09 -0.77
C VAL A 450 11.07 -18.33 -1.56
N ARG A 451 10.83 -17.04 -1.83
CA ARG A 451 11.73 -16.14 -2.57
C ARG A 451 12.74 -15.50 -1.63
N LEU A 452 14.03 -15.71 -1.87
CA LEU A 452 15.14 -15.10 -1.12
C LEU A 452 16.00 -14.21 -2.03
N VAL A 453 16.69 -13.24 -1.43
CA VAL A 453 17.74 -12.43 -2.08
C VAL A 453 19.07 -12.81 -1.48
N VAL A 454 20.02 -13.27 -2.29
CA VAL A 454 21.30 -13.84 -1.82
C VAL A 454 22.50 -13.29 -2.57
N ALA A 455 23.67 -13.35 -1.93
CA ALA A 455 24.94 -12.96 -2.53
C ALA A 455 25.28 -13.81 -3.77
N ASP A 456 25.84 -13.18 -4.81
CA ASP A 456 26.26 -13.85 -6.05
C ASP A 456 27.44 -14.82 -5.86
N ASP A 457 28.34 -14.49 -4.93
CA ASP A 457 29.52 -15.28 -4.59
C ASP A 457 29.28 -16.21 -3.39
N GLY A 458 28.11 -16.12 -2.76
CA GLY A 458 27.82 -16.81 -1.50
C GLY A 458 28.56 -16.24 -0.28
N GLU A 459 29.13 -15.03 -0.37
CA GLU A 459 29.87 -14.36 0.70
C GLU A 459 29.36 -12.93 1.00
N SER A 460 29.02 -12.12 -0.01
CA SER A 460 28.66 -10.71 0.19
C SER A 460 27.68 -10.16 -0.86
N CYS A 461 26.64 -9.48 -0.40
CA CYS A 461 25.64 -8.84 -1.26
C CYS A 461 26.05 -7.45 -1.80
N GLY A 462 27.24 -6.95 -1.42
CA GLY A 462 27.69 -5.61 -1.76
C GLY A 462 27.07 -4.54 -0.86
N ASP A 463 26.98 -3.31 -1.37
CA ASP A 463 26.39 -2.18 -0.65
C ASP A 463 24.85 -2.24 -0.73
N GLU A 464 24.17 -2.04 0.40
CA GLU A 464 22.71 -1.88 0.46
C GLU A 464 22.32 -0.48 -0.05
N SER A 465 21.51 -0.43 -1.09
CA SER A 465 20.88 0.79 -1.61
C SER A 465 19.36 0.70 -1.48
N TYR A 466 18.67 1.84 -1.57
CA TYR A 466 17.20 1.88 -1.59
C TYR A 466 16.74 2.36 -2.96
N LEU A 467 16.11 1.47 -3.72
CA LEU A 467 15.54 1.77 -5.03
C LEU A 467 14.01 1.73 -4.93
N ASP A 468 13.38 2.86 -5.19
CA ASP A 468 11.92 3.09 -5.11
C ASP A 468 11.29 2.67 -3.76
N GLY A 469 12.07 2.71 -2.67
CA GLY A 469 11.63 2.32 -1.33
C GLY A 469 11.83 0.85 -0.95
N ALA A 470 12.49 0.03 -1.78
CA ALA A 470 12.90 -1.33 -1.44
C ALA A 470 14.44 -1.47 -1.36
N PRO A 471 14.97 -2.32 -0.47
CA PRO A 471 16.41 -2.60 -0.44
C PRO A 471 16.85 -3.32 -1.72
N ALA A 472 17.94 -2.85 -2.31
CA ALA A 472 18.56 -3.38 -3.51
C ALA A 472 20.08 -3.53 -3.30
N TYR A 473 20.64 -4.60 -3.88
CA TYR A 473 21.98 -5.08 -3.60
C TYR A 473 22.75 -5.30 -4.90
N ASP A 474 23.91 -4.64 -5.04
CA ASP A 474 24.68 -4.62 -6.30
C ASP A 474 25.37 -5.97 -6.63
N ALA A 475 25.53 -6.86 -5.64
CA ALA A 475 26.14 -8.19 -5.82
C ALA A 475 25.21 -9.33 -5.34
N ALA A 476 23.91 -9.22 -5.66
CA ALA A 476 22.92 -10.23 -5.32
C ALA A 476 22.10 -10.72 -6.53
N HIS A 477 21.36 -11.81 -6.30
CA HIS A 477 20.30 -12.30 -7.18
C HIS A 477 19.16 -12.93 -6.37
N TYR A 478 18.01 -13.13 -7.02
CA TYR A 478 16.86 -13.81 -6.43
C TYR A 478 16.96 -15.32 -6.63
N LEU A 479 16.60 -16.10 -5.60
CA LEU A 479 16.41 -17.54 -5.72
C LEU A 479 15.14 -18.00 -5.02
N TYR A 480 14.68 -19.20 -5.37
CA TYR A 480 13.55 -19.86 -4.72
C TYR A 480 13.98 -21.16 -4.07
N LEU A 481 13.68 -21.32 -2.78
CA LEU A 481 13.81 -22.61 -2.07
C LEU A 481 12.47 -23.32 -1.99
N ASP A 482 12.49 -24.65 -2.04
CA ASP A 482 11.37 -25.48 -1.62
C ASP A 482 11.32 -25.69 -0.09
N THR A 483 10.26 -26.33 0.40
CA THR A 483 10.06 -26.64 1.82
C THR A 483 11.07 -27.64 2.40
N GLN A 484 12.04 -28.12 1.60
CA GLN A 484 13.18 -28.93 2.04
C GLN A 484 14.50 -28.14 2.00
N GLY A 485 14.45 -26.82 1.79
CA GLY A 485 15.63 -25.96 1.69
C GLY A 485 16.45 -26.17 0.41
N ARG A 486 15.85 -26.71 -0.66
CA ARG A 486 16.57 -26.96 -1.92
C ARG A 486 16.24 -25.87 -2.93
N VAL A 487 17.26 -25.42 -3.67
CA VAL A 487 17.08 -24.47 -4.78
C VAL A 487 16.20 -25.10 -5.85
N ALA A 488 15.01 -24.51 -6.06
CA ALA A 488 14.06 -24.89 -7.09
C ALA A 488 14.23 -24.04 -8.35
N MET A 489 14.45 -22.73 -8.17
CA MET A 489 14.72 -21.78 -9.25
C MET A 489 15.75 -20.75 -8.80
N GLN A 490 16.45 -20.16 -9.76
CA GLN A 490 17.37 -19.04 -9.54
C GLN A 490 17.22 -18.03 -10.67
N GLN A 491 17.38 -16.75 -10.37
CA GLN A 491 17.41 -15.68 -11.36
C GLN A 491 18.59 -15.88 -12.31
N VAL A 492 18.33 -15.76 -13.61
CA VAL A 492 19.37 -15.73 -14.63
C VAL A 492 19.77 -14.27 -14.89
N LYS A 493 21.06 -13.96 -14.72
CA LYS A 493 21.66 -12.65 -15.05
C LYS A 493 21.89 -12.46 -16.54
#